data_AF-T1FXQ3-F1
#
_entry.id   AF-T1FXQ3-F1
#
_cell.length_a   1.000
_cell.length_b   1.000
_cell.length_c   1.000
_cell.angle_alpha   90.00
_cell.angle_beta   90.00
_cell.angle_gamma   90.00
#
_symmetry.space_group_name_H-M   'P 1'
#
loop_
_entity.id
_entity.type
_entity.pdbx_description
1 polymer ?
#
loop_
_entity_poly.entity_id
_entity_poly.type
_entity_poly.pdbx_seq_one_letter_code
_entity_poly.pdbx_strand_id
1 'polypeptide(L)' 'RYKTELCRPYEENGSCKYGDKCQFAHGKHELRSLVRHPKYKTDLCKTYHTTGLCPYGPRCHFIHNDEE' A
#
# COMPACT_ATOMS: atom_id res chain seq x y z
N ARG A 1 -7.25 6.50 -0.56
CA ARG A 1 -6.80 6.93 -1.91
C ARG A 1 -7.46 6.00 -2.92
N TYR A 2 -7.82 6.49 -4.12
CA TYR A 2 -8.57 5.71 -5.10
C TYR A 2 -7.64 5.00 -6.10
N LYS A 3 -7.78 3.68 -6.23
CA LYS A 3 -7.08 2.80 -7.16
C LYS A 3 -5.55 2.88 -7.06
N THR A 4 -5.02 3.00 -5.84
CA THR A 4 -3.57 3.12 -5.60
C THR A 4 -2.92 1.82 -5.12
N GLU A 5 -3.72 0.78 -4.92
CA GLU A 5 -3.31 -0.57 -4.55
C GLU A 5 -4.19 -1.55 -5.37
N LEU A 6 -3.66 -2.74 -5.66
CA LEU A 6 -4.39 -3.78 -6.39
C LEU A 6 -5.50 -4.39 -5.52
N CYS A 7 -6.60 -4.76 -6.18
CA CYS A 7 -7.74 -5.39 -5.53
C CYS A 7 -7.46 -6.89 -5.36
N ARG A 8 -7.15 -7.31 -4.12
CA ARG A 8 -6.85 -8.73 -3.82
C ARG A 8 -7.95 -9.70 -4.27
N PRO A 9 -9.24 -9.50 -3.97
CA PRO A 9 -10.29 -10.41 -4.45
C PRO A 9 -10.34 -10.53 -5.97
N TYR A 10 -10.10 -9.44 -6.69
CA TYR A 10 -10.06 -9.47 -8.14
C TYR A 10 -8.82 -10.20 -8.67
N GLU A 11 -7.65 -10.00 -8.04
CA GLU A 11 -6.43 -10.71 -8.44
C GLU A 11 -6.49 -12.21 -8.13
N GLU A 12 -7.08 -12.60 -7.01
CA GLU A 12 -7.15 -13.99 -6.56
C GLU A 12 -8.27 -14.77 -7.26
N ASN A 13 -9.44 -14.15 -7.45
CA ASN A 13 -10.65 -14.83 -7.94
C ASN A 13 -11.09 -14.36 -9.33
N GLY A 14 -10.40 -13.41 -9.95
CA GLY A 14 -10.79 -12.79 -11.21
C GLY A 14 -12.07 -11.95 -11.13
N SER A 15 -12.64 -11.77 -9.93
CA SER A 15 -13.92 -11.10 -9.74
C SER A 15 -13.97 -10.33 -8.43
N CYS A 16 -14.67 -9.19 -8.45
CA CYS A 16 -14.82 -8.33 -7.28
C CYS A 16 -16.28 -7.95 -7.08
N LYS A 17 -16.79 -8.15 -5.87
CA LYS A 17 -18.17 -7.82 -5.48
C LYS A 17 -18.53 -6.34 -5.65
N TYR A 18 -17.53 -5.46 -5.75
CA TYR A 18 -17.71 -4.03 -5.90
C TYR A 18 -17.75 -3.56 -7.37
N GLY A 19 -17.43 -4.43 -8.33
CA GLY A 19 -17.39 -4.09 -9.76
C GLY A 19 -16.61 -2.80 -10.03
N ASP A 20 -17.11 -1.95 -10.92
CA ASP A 20 -16.46 -0.68 -11.29
C ASP A 20 -16.37 0.34 -10.14
N LYS A 21 -17.17 0.15 -9.07
CA LYS A 21 -17.13 1.00 -7.88
C LYS A 21 -16.00 0.61 -6.91
N CYS A 22 -15.23 -0.43 -7.24
CA CYS A 22 -14.09 -0.85 -6.44
C CYS A 22 -13.11 0.31 -6.26
N GLN A 23 -12.72 0.56 -5.00
CA GLN A 23 -11.74 1.59 -4.65
C GLN A 23 -10.30 1.14 -4.91
N PHE A 24 -10.09 -0.13 -5.24
CA PHE A 24 -8.81 -0.74 -5.56
C PHE A 24 -8.74 -1.03 -7.06
N ALA A 25 -7.52 -1.12 -7.59
CA ALA A 25 -7.29 -1.36 -9.01
C ALA A 25 -7.51 -2.84 -9.37
N HIS A 26 -8.32 -3.14 -10.37
CA HIS A 26 -8.52 -4.49 -10.93
C HIS A 26 -7.40 -4.90 -11.92
N GLY A 27 -6.35 -4.10 -12.02
CA GLY A 27 -5.16 -4.43 -12.80
C GLY A 27 -4.20 -3.25 -12.85
N LYS A 28 -3.01 -3.47 -13.42
CA LYS A 28 -1.98 -2.42 -13.54
C LYS A 28 -2.44 -1.20 -14.34
N HIS A 29 -3.38 -1.38 -15.27
CA HIS A 29 -3.96 -0.30 -16.07
C HIS A 29 -4.83 0.67 -15.24
N GLU A 30 -5.42 0.19 -14.14
CA GLU A 30 -6.21 1.02 -13.23
C GLU A 30 -5.37 1.59 -12.08
N LEU A 31 -4.16 1.06 -11.88
CA LEU A 31 -3.31 1.40 -10.75
C LEU A 31 -2.71 2.80 -10.92
N ARG A 32 -3.16 3.72 -10.08
CA ARG A 32 -2.72 5.11 -10.09
C ARG A 32 -1.40 5.24 -9.33
N SER A 33 -0.43 5.88 -9.98
CA SER A 33 0.84 6.24 -9.34
C SER A 33 0.60 7.17 -8.15
N LEU A 34 1.22 6.83 -7.03
CA LEU A 34 1.19 7.65 -5.83
C LEU A 34 2.27 8.72 -5.92
N VAL A 35 1.87 9.98 -6.11
CA VAL A 35 2.77 11.10 -5.79
C VAL A 35 2.92 11.11 -4.27
N ARG A 36 4.08 10.67 -3.79
CA ARG A 36 4.42 10.65 -2.37
C ARG A 36 5.17 11.93 -2.03
N HIS A 37 5.08 12.34 -0.76
CA HIS A 37 5.86 13.46 -0.27
C HIS A 37 7.36 13.13 -0.39
N PRO A 38 8.26 14.10 -0.69
CA PRO A 38 9.70 13.83 -0.83
C PRO A 38 10.36 13.18 0.40
N LYS A 39 9.78 13.37 1.59
CA LYS A 39 10.22 12.74 2.85
C LYS A 39 9.63 11.35 3.11
N TYR A 40 9.01 10.72 2.11
CA TYR A 40 8.48 9.37 2.28
C TYR A 40 9.63 8.36 2.34
N LYS A 41 9.65 7.53 3.40
CA LYS A 41 10.70 6.54 3.65
C LYS A 41 12.12 7.15 3.62
N THR A 42 12.28 8.36 4.18
CA THR A 42 13.60 8.99 4.36
C THR A 42 14.16 8.83 5.76
N ASP A 43 13.31 8.58 6.75
CA ASP A 43 13.68 8.46 8.15
C ASP A 43 13.22 7.12 8.73
N LEU A 44 13.98 6.58 9.69
CA LEU A 44 13.70 5.32 10.36
C LEU A 44 12.42 5.39 11.20
N CYS A 45 11.62 4.33 11.15
CA CYS A 45 10.45 4.16 12.00
C CYS A 45 10.91 3.79 13.41
N LYS A 46 10.87 4.76 14.32
CA LYS A 46 11.21 4.54 15.72
C LYS A 46 10.43 3.38 16.33
N THR A 47 9.11 3.30 16.08
CA THR A 47 8.27 2.23 16.63
C THR A 47 8.78 0.87 16.18
N TYR A 48 8.97 0.66 14.87
CA TYR A 48 9.47 -0.61 14.34
C TYR A 48 10.86 -0.96 14.89
N HIS A 49 11.80 -0.02 14.89
CA HIS A 49 13.15 -0.28 15.37
C HIS A 49 13.26 -0.42 16.90
N THR A 50 12.25 0.02 17.66
CA THR A 50 12.21 -0.17 19.13
C THR A 50 11.47 -1.44 19.53
N THR A 51 10.35 -1.77 18.88
CA THR A 51 9.46 -2.86 19.30
C THR A 51 9.48 -4.08 18.37
N GLY A 52 10.08 -3.96 17.19
CA GLY A 52 10.03 -4.95 16.11
C GLY A 52 8.70 -5.00 15.35
N LEU A 53 7.69 -4.23 15.75
CA LEU A 53 6.35 -4.25 15.15
C LEU A 53 5.81 -2.83 14.98
N CYS A 54 5.39 -2.49 13.76
CA CYS A 54 4.72 -1.23 13.47
C CYS A 54 3.23 -1.48 13.16
N PRO A 55 2.29 -0.82 13.85
CA PRO A 55 0.85 -0.98 13.59
C PRO A 55 0.45 -0.48 12.19
N TYR A 56 1.28 0.34 11.54
CA TYR A 56 1.06 0.82 10.19
C TYR A 56 1.58 -0.13 9.09
N GLY A 57 2.42 -1.11 9.45
CA GLY A 57 3.01 -2.08 8.53
C GLY A 57 3.51 -1.45 7.21
N PRO A 58 3.10 -1.98 6.04
CA PRO A 58 3.57 -1.49 4.73
C PRO A 58 3.07 -0.09 4.37
N ARG A 59 2.08 0.43 5.12
CA ARG A 59 1.57 1.80 4.97
C ARG A 59 2.35 2.81 5.80
N CYS A 60 3.32 2.37 6.61
CA CYS A 60 4.16 3.29 7.37
C CYS A 60 4.96 4.19 6.42
N HIS A 61 4.97 5.49 6.71
CA HIS A 61 5.72 6.47 5.92
C HIS A 61 7.22 6.50 6.25
N PHE A 62 7.66 5.72 7.26
CA PHE A 62 9.02 5.64 7.76
C PHE A 62 9.65 4.27 7.43
N ILE A 63 10.98 4.23 7.35
CA ILE A 63 11.75 3.04 6.96
C ILE A 63 11.64 1.98 8.06
N HIS A 64 11.33 0.73 7.69
CA HIS A 64 11.34 -0.43 8.59
C HIS A 64 12.58 -1.30 8.32
N ASN A 65 12.81 -1.70 7.05
CA ASN A 65 14.03 -2.30 6.48
C ASN A 65 13.87 -2.35 4.93
N ASP A 66 14.92 -2.75 4.19
CA ASP A 66 14.95 -2.82 2.70
C ASP A 66 13.94 -3.80 2.07
N GLU A 67 13.30 -4.66 2.86
CA GLU A 67 12.38 -5.71 2.37
C GLU A 67 10.89 -5.35 2.48
N GLU A 68 10.54 -4.07 2.69
CA GLU A 68 9.15 -3.54 2.61
C GLU A 68 8.91 -2.51 1.50
#